data_AF-A0A8C7ECP4-F1
#
_entry.id   AF-A0A8C7ECP4-F1
#
_cell.length_a   1.000
_cell.length_b   1.000
_cell.length_c   1.000
_cell.angle_alpha   90.00
_cell.angle_beta   90.00
_cell.angle_gamma   90.00
#
_symmetry.space_group_name_H-M   'P 1'
#
loop_
_entity.id
_entity.type
_entity.pdbx_description
1 polymer ?
#
loop_
_entity_poly.entity_id
_entity_poly.type
_entity_poly.pdbx_seq_one_letter_code
_entity_poly.pdbx_strand_id
1 'polypeptide(L)'
;VSICIGVWNTSDLGYLSPTMAGGLFAMDREYFNELGQYDSGMDIWGGENLEISFRIWMCGGRLLIIPCSRVGHIFRKRRPYGSPGGQDTMAHNSLRLAHVWMDEYKEQYFALRPELRTRSYGNITDRVELRKRLNCKSFKWYLDNIYPEIICCLNSLPPAH
;
A
#
# COMPACT_ATOMS: atom_id res chain seq x y z
N VAL A 1 -20.43 -1.08 -5.51
CA VAL A 1 -20.27 -2.39 -4.85
C VAL A 1 -18.88 -2.39 -4.26
N SER A 2 -18.75 -2.41 -2.94
CA SER A 2 -17.43 -2.56 -2.33
C SER A 2 -17.20 -4.03 -2.05
N ILE A 3 -16.04 -4.48 -2.52
CA ILE A 3 -15.62 -5.86 -2.49
C ILE A 3 -14.92 -6.06 -1.15
N CYS A 4 -15.36 -7.05 -0.37
CA CYS A 4 -14.56 -7.49 0.78
C CYS A 4 -13.30 -8.17 0.25
N ILE A 5 -12.15 -7.62 0.65
CA ILE A 5 -10.86 -8.22 0.33
C ILE A 5 -10.50 -9.18 1.45
N GLY A 6 -10.31 -10.44 1.09
CA GLY A 6 -9.89 -11.49 2.01
C GLY A 6 -8.41 -11.79 1.84
N VAL A 7 -7.71 -11.99 2.94
CA VAL A 7 -6.33 -12.49 2.95
C VAL A 7 -6.41 -13.96 3.35
N TRP A 8 -6.52 -14.86 2.36
CA TRP A 8 -6.73 -16.30 2.59
C TRP A 8 -5.64 -17.12 1.91
N ASN A 9 -5.29 -18.27 2.51
CA ASN A 9 -4.32 -19.23 1.97
C ASN A 9 -4.98 -20.32 1.09
N THR A 10 -6.31 -20.30 0.95
CA THR A 10 -7.10 -21.28 0.18
C THR A 10 -7.59 -20.68 -1.14
N SER A 11 -7.46 -21.43 -2.24
CA SER A 11 -7.52 -20.95 -3.63
C SER A 11 -8.91 -20.81 -4.26
N ASP A 12 -9.99 -21.17 -3.60
CA ASP A 12 -11.13 -21.67 -4.39
C ASP A 12 -12.28 -20.68 -4.67
N LEU A 13 -12.22 -19.39 -4.26
CA LEU A 13 -13.36 -18.46 -4.45
C LEU A 13 -13.02 -16.96 -4.67
N GLY A 14 -11.76 -16.58 -4.89
CA GLY A 14 -11.36 -15.17 -5.05
C GLY A 14 -10.38 -14.91 -6.18
N TYR A 15 -10.39 -13.68 -6.72
CA TYR A 15 -9.40 -13.23 -7.71
C TYR A 15 -8.30 -12.42 -7.03
N LEU A 16 -7.06 -12.57 -7.49
CA LEU A 16 -5.93 -11.82 -6.94
C LEU A 16 -6.08 -10.32 -7.25
N SER A 17 -5.79 -9.48 -6.25
CA SER A 17 -5.75 -8.02 -6.42
C SER A 17 -4.38 -7.47 -6.02
N PRO A 18 -3.71 -6.67 -6.85
CA PRO A 18 -2.40 -6.11 -6.51
C PRO A 18 -2.50 -5.17 -5.30
N THR A 19 -3.61 -4.46 -5.17
CA THR A 19 -3.85 -3.53 -4.06
C THR A 19 -5.27 -3.64 -3.54
N MET A 20 -5.49 -3.17 -2.32
CA MET A 20 -6.83 -3.00 -1.76
C MET A 20 -7.26 -1.53 -1.65
N ALA A 21 -8.58 -1.32 -1.64
CA ALA A 21 -9.16 0.01 -1.42
C ALA A 21 -8.90 0.55 0.01
N GLY A 22 -8.66 -0.33 0.99
CA GLY A 22 -8.30 0.02 2.37
C GLY A 22 -9.42 -0.22 3.37
N GLY A 23 -10.55 0.49 3.25
CA GLY A 23 -11.56 0.53 4.31
C GLY A 23 -12.41 -0.73 4.53
N LEU A 24 -12.28 -1.77 3.70
CA LEU A 24 -13.11 -2.97 3.74
C LEU A 24 -12.28 -4.21 3.39
N PHE A 25 -11.81 -4.92 4.42
CA PHE A 25 -11.08 -6.18 4.27
C PHE A 25 -11.24 -7.04 5.53
N ALA A 26 -10.91 -8.33 5.39
CA ALA A 26 -10.81 -9.27 6.51
C ALA A 26 -9.43 -9.95 6.46
N MET A 27 -8.83 -10.10 7.63
CA MET A 27 -7.52 -10.71 7.80
C MET A 27 -7.51 -11.50 9.10
N ASP A 28 -6.80 -12.61 9.13
CA ASP A 28 -6.51 -13.32 10.36
C ASP A 28 -5.78 -12.39 11.37
N ARG A 29 -6.18 -12.48 12.64
CA ARG A 29 -5.68 -11.59 13.69
C ARG A 29 -4.21 -11.85 14.00
N GLU A 30 -3.79 -13.11 14.04
CA GLU A 30 -2.41 -13.48 14.35
C GLU A 30 -1.51 -13.06 13.19
N TYR A 31 -1.93 -13.33 11.96
CA TYR A 31 -1.25 -12.86 10.76
C TYR A 31 -1.13 -11.33 10.70
N PHE A 32 -2.17 -10.58 11.09
CA PHE A 32 -2.11 -9.11 11.16
C PHE A 32 -1.06 -8.62 12.17
N ASN A 33 -0.94 -9.30 13.32
CA ASN A 33 0.06 -8.98 14.33
C ASN A 33 1.48 -9.37 13.87
N GLU A 34 1.64 -10.52 13.23
CA GLU A 34 2.91 -10.99 12.66
C GLU A 34 3.43 -10.04 11.57
N LEU A 35 2.53 -9.56 10.70
CA LEU A 35 2.83 -8.53 9.71
C LEU A 35 3.11 -7.15 10.33
N GLY A 36 3.06 -7.01 11.66
CA GLY A 36 3.47 -5.80 12.36
C GLY A 36 2.44 -4.68 12.35
N GLN A 37 1.15 -4.99 12.17
CA GLN A 37 0.02 -4.06 12.19
C GLN A 37 0.22 -2.87 11.24
N TYR A 38 -0.62 -1.83 11.33
CA TYR A 38 -0.38 -0.60 10.57
C TYR A 38 0.88 0.13 11.04
N ASP A 39 1.48 0.91 10.16
CA ASP A 39 2.55 1.83 10.53
C ASP A 39 2.00 2.92 11.46
N SER A 40 2.37 2.87 12.74
CA SER A 40 1.93 3.82 13.76
C SER A 40 2.45 5.24 13.55
N GLY A 41 3.41 5.44 12.64
CA GLY A 41 3.87 6.77 12.23
C GLY A 41 3.09 7.39 11.08
N MET A 42 2.04 6.73 10.58
CA MET A 42 1.12 7.31 9.60
C MET A 42 0.06 8.21 10.27
N ASP A 43 -0.22 9.33 9.61
CA ASP A 43 -1.15 10.34 10.10
C ASP A 43 -2.52 10.21 9.43
N ILE A 44 -3.57 10.15 10.26
CA ILE A 44 -5.00 10.36 9.95
C ILE A 44 -5.57 9.51 8.81
N TRP A 45 -5.15 9.74 7.57
CA TRP A 45 -5.70 9.09 6.38
C TRP A 45 -4.75 9.17 5.19
N GLY A 46 -4.58 8.03 4.51
CA GLY A 46 -4.01 7.90 3.18
C GLY A 46 -2.72 7.10 3.21
N GLY A 47 -2.53 6.24 2.21
CA GLY A 47 -1.31 5.44 2.04
C GLY A 47 -1.31 4.13 2.81
N GLU A 48 -2.12 3.98 3.86
CA GLU A 48 -2.17 2.75 4.66
C GLU A 48 -2.64 1.55 3.85
N ASN A 49 -3.54 1.77 2.88
CA ASN A 49 -4.07 0.74 2.00
C ASN A 49 -2.99 0.19 1.06
N LEU A 50 -2.08 1.05 0.57
CA LEU A 50 -0.97 0.64 -0.28
C LEU A 50 0.14 -0.02 0.55
N GLU A 51 0.46 0.52 1.73
CA GLU A 51 1.54 0.00 2.60
C GLU A 51 1.30 -1.45 2.96
N ILE A 52 0.10 -1.74 3.47
CA ILE A 52 -0.25 -3.09 3.87
C ILE A 52 -0.45 -3.99 2.64
N SER A 53 -0.88 -3.47 1.48
CA SER A 53 -0.97 -4.27 0.25
C SER A 53 0.40 -4.75 -0.21
N PHE A 54 1.39 -3.84 -0.24
CA PHE A 54 2.77 -4.17 -0.59
C PHE A 54 3.35 -5.16 0.41
N ARG A 55 3.16 -4.91 1.71
CA ARG A 55 3.63 -5.81 2.76
C ARG A 55 3.03 -7.20 2.64
N ILE A 56 1.71 -7.33 2.46
CA ILE A 56 1.07 -8.65 2.31
C ILE A 56 1.70 -9.42 1.15
N TRP A 57 1.81 -8.81 -0.03
CA TRP A 57 2.34 -9.49 -1.21
C TRP A 57 3.83 -9.80 -1.10
N MET A 58 4.62 -8.81 -0.70
CA MET A 58 6.08 -8.94 -0.64
C MET A 58 6.53 -9.87 0.49
N CYS A 59 5.74 -10.03 1.54
CA CYS A 59 6.09 -10.86 2.70
C CYS A 59 5.36 -12.23 2.72
N GLY A 60 4.85 -12.69 1.57
CA GLY A 60 4.40 -14.08 1.38
C GLY A 60 2.88 -14.33 1.51
N GLY A 61 2.09 -13.28 1.76
CA GLY A 61 0.63 -13.35 1.76
C GLY A 61 0.03 -13.10 0.37
N ARG A 62 -1.31 -13.03 0.35
CA ARG A 62 -2.11 -12.78 -0.86
C ARG A 62 -3.28 -11.86 -0.57
N LEU A 63 -3.63 -11.01 -1.52
CA LEU A 63 -4.82 -10.18 -1.48
C LEU A 63 -5.85 -10.71 -2.47
N LEU A 64 -7.04 -11.05 -1.98
CA LEU A 64 -8.12 -11.61 -2.79
C LEU A 64 -9.36 -10.74 -2.75
N ILE A 65 -9.96 -10.52 -3.91
CA ILE A 65 -11.29 -9.96 -4.07
C ILE A 65 -12.30 -11.11 -4.03
N ILE A 66 -13.26 -11.07 -3.09
CA ILE A 66 -14.29 -12.11 -2.95
C ILE A 66 -15.63 -11.63 -3.54
N PRO A 67 -16.02 -12.04 -4.76
CA PRO A 67 -17.21 -11.50 -5.44
C PRO A 67 -18.54 -11.86 -4.75
N CYS A 68 -18.55 -12.95 -3.97
CA CYS A 68 -19.71 -13.38 -3.18
C CYS A 68 -19.95 -12.51 -1.94
N SER A 69 -18.93 -11.78 -1.46
CA SER A 69 -19.04 -10.90 -0.31
C SER A 69 -19.20 -9.45 -0.75
N ARG A 70 -20.38 -8.87 -0.48
CA ARG A 70 -20.78 -7.56 -0.98
C ARG A 70 -21.09 -6.63 0.18
N VAL A 71 -20.35 -5.53 0.27
CA VAL A 71 -20.60 -4.47 1.25
C VAL A 71 -20.86 -3.16 0.51
N GLY A 72 -21.90 -2.42 0.93
CA GLY A 72 -22.17 -1.09 0.41
C GLY A 72 -21.26 -0.06 1.06
N HIS A 73 -20.59 0.79 0.25
CA HIS A 73 -19.85 1.95 0.75
C HIS A 73 -20.36 3.22 0.07
N ILE A 74 -20.64 4.25 0.87
CA ILE A 74 -21.05 5.55 0.35
C ILE A 74 -19.80 6.35 0.02
N PHE A 75 -19.47 6.45 -1.27
CA PHE A 75 -18.36 7.26 -1.73
C PHE A 75 -18.67 8.75 -1.52
N ARG A 76 -17.85 9.40 -0.70
CA ARG A 76 -17.94 10.84 -0.44
C ARG A 76 -17.15 11.60 -1.51
N LYS A 77 -17.69 12.72 -2.00
CA LYS A 77 -17.00 13.59 -2.97
C LYS A 77 -15.80 14.34 -2.36
N ARG A 78 -15.84 14.61 -1.05
CA ARG A 78 -14.81 15.35 -0.31
C ARG A 78 -14.66 14.78 1.09
N ARG A 79 -13.48 14.98 1.68
CA ARG A 79 -13.23 14.62 3.08
C ARG A 79 -14.02 15.56 3.99
N PRO A 80 -14.86 15.05 4.91
CA PRO A 80 -15.63 15.90 5.81
C PRO A 80 -14.77 16.50 6.93
N TYR A 81 -13.60 15.92 7.20
CA TYR A 81 -12.65 16.39 8.20
C TYR A 81 -11.30 16.64 7.52
N GLY A 82 -10.73 17.82 7.76
CA GLY A 82 -9.36 18.14 7.39
C GLY A 82 -8.37 17.61 8.42
N SER A 83 -7.08 17.64 8.09
CA SER A 83 -6.03 17.41 9.08
C SER A 83 -6.00 18.59 10.07
N PRO A 84 -5.90 18.37 11.40
CA PRO A 84 -5.62 19.44 12.35
C PRO A 84 -4.36 20.19 11.91
N GLY A 85 -4.51 21.44 11.48
CA GLY A 85 -3.40 22.28 11.00
C GLY A 85 -3.12 22.23 9.48
N GLY A 86 -3.98 21.61 8.68
CA GLY A 86 -3.86 21.66 7.21
C GLY A 86 -2.66 20.89 6.64
N GLN A 87 -2.06 20.02 7.44
CA GLN A 87 -0.93 19.20 7.01
C GLN A 87 -1.37 18.21 5.94
N ASP A 88 -0.55 18.07 4.89
CA ASP A 88 -0.76 17.07 3.85
C ASP A 88 -0.30 15.70 4.37
N THR A 89 -1.19 15.03 5.10
CA THR A 89 -0.95 13.70 5.71
C THR A 89 -0.73 12.64 4.66
N MET A 90 -1.32 12.78 3.47
CA MET A 90 -1.19 11.83 2.39
C MET A 90 0.24 11.80 1.85
N ALA A 91 0.88 12.96 1.68
CA ALA A 91 2.29 13.02 1.30
C ALA A 91 3.22 12.43 2.37
N HIS A 92 2.99 12.74 3.64
CA HIS A 92 3.77 12.16 4.75
C HIS A 92 3.68 10.63 4.76
N ASN A 93 2.47 10.07 4.70
CA ASN A 93 2.27 8.62 4.71
C ASN A 93 2.82 7.95 3.45
N SER A 94 2.65 8.59 2.29
CA SER A 94 3.19 8.09 1.02
C SER A 94 4.72 8.07 1.03
N LEU A 95 5.37 9.06 1.66
CA LEU A 95 6.82 9.06 1.85
C LEU A 95 7.28 7.90 2.72
N ARG A 96 6.63 7.69 3.88
CA ARG A 96 6.95 6.55 4.76
C ARG A 96 6.87 5.23 4.01
N LEU A 97 5.78 5.03 3.28
CA LEU A 97 5.58 3.86 2.43
C LEU A 97 6.67 3.73 1.36
N ALA A 98 6.96 4.80 0.62
CA ALA A 98 7.91 4.76 -0.49
C ALA A 98 9.32 4.44 0.00
N HIS A 99 9.76 5.03 1.11
CA HIS A 99 11.06 4.77 1.69
C HIS A 99 11.22 3.35 2.25
N VAL A 100 10.14 2.73 2.72
CA VAL A 100 10.19 1.38 3.30
C VAL A 100 9.99 0.28 2.25
N TRP A 101 9.09 0.47 1.28
CA TRP A 101 8.57 -0.63 0.45
C TRP A 101 8.87 -0.51 -1.05
N MET A 102 9.18 0.68 -1.58
CA MET A 102 9.33 0.87 -3.04
C MET A 102 10.77 0.74 -3.56
N ASP A 103 11.75 0.48 -2.69
CA ASP A 103 13.17 0.33 -3.07
C ASP A 103 13.66 1.50 -3.96
N GLU A 104 14.32 1.23 -5.08
CA GLU A 104 14.72 2.21 -6.09
C GLU A 104 13.54 2.84 -6.85
N TYR A 105 12.36 2.19 -6.86
CA TYR A 105 11.19 2.63 -7.60
C TYR A 105 10.50 3.87 -6.99
N LYS A 106 10.93 4.30 -5.80
CA LYS A 106 10.52 5.57 -5.22
C LYS A 106 11.01 6.77 -6.03
N GLU A 107 12.06 6.64 -6.84
CA GLU A 107 12.56 7.75 -7.67
C GLU A 107 11.54 8.17 -8.74
N GLN A 108 10.75 7.24 -9.26
CA GLN A 108 9.65 7.51 -10.18
C GLN A 108 8.55 8.31 -9.48
N TYR A 109 8.28 7.99 -8.21
CA TYR A 109 7.34 8.77 -7.39
C TYR A 109 7.87 10.20 -7.17
N PHE A 110 9.17 10.36 -6.90
CA PHE A 110 9.80 11.68 -6.75
C PHE A 110 10.00 12.43 -8.07
N ALA A 111 10.04 11.76 -9.21
CA ALA A 111 10.04 12.42 -10.52
C ALA A 111 8.70 13.14 -10.77
N LEU A 112 7.58 12.53 -10.35
CA LEU A 112 6.25 13.12 -10.46
C LEU A 112 5.98 14.20 -9.41
N ARG A 113 6.65 14.12 -8.25
CA ARG A 113 6.52 15.08 -7.13
C ARG A 113 7.89 15.45 -6.53
N PRO A 114 8.70 16.27 -7.22
CA PRO A 114 10.04 16.62 -6.77
C PRO A 114 10.10 17.29 -5.41
N GLU A 115 9.04 18.03 -5.02
CA GLU A 115 8.92 18.73 -3.75
C GLU A 115 8.92 17.81 -2.53
N LEU A 116 8.66 16.51 -2.73
CA LEU A 116 8.62 15.53 -1.64
C LEU A 116 10.00 15.03 -1.23
N ARG A 117 11.05 15.24 -2.04
CA ARG A 117 12.42 14.74 -1.75
C ARG A 117 13.01 15.30 -0.45
N THR A 118 12.69 16.54 -0.13
CA THR A 118 13.22 17.25 1.06
C THR A 118 12.28 17.23 2.25
N ARG A 119 11.09 16.61 2.09
CA ARG A 119 10.06 16.60 3.12
C ARG A 119 10.35 15.52 4.16
N SER A 120 10.21 15.87 5.43
CA SER A 120 10.36 14.91 6.53
C SER A 120 9.20 13.91 6.53
N TYR A 121 9.52 12.65 6.84
CA TYR A 121 8.58 11.53 6.99
C TYR A 121 8.73 10.81 8.33
N GLY A 122 9.50 11.39 9.26
CA GLY A 122 9.76 10.83 10.58
C GLY A 122 10.65 9.57 10.57
N ASN A 123 10.76 8.91 11.72
CA ASN A 123 11.55 7.69 11.88
C ASN A 123 10.80 6.48 11.29
N ILE A 124 11.50 5.68 10.47
CA ILE A 124 10.98 4.47 9.81
C ILE A 124 11.77 3.20 10.18
N THR A 125 12.71 3.29 11.11
CA THR A 125 13.62 2.18 11.49
C THR A 125 12.85 0.91 11.82
N ASP A 126 11.81 0.99 12.65
CA ASP A 126 10.98 -0.17 13.03
C ASP A 126 10.35 -0.86 11.82
N ARG A 127 9.95 -0.09 10.81
CA ARG A 127 9.34 -0.62 9.57
C ARG A 127 10.37 -1.28 8.66
N VAL A 128 11.57 -0.70 8.57
CA VAL A 128 12.70 -1.28 7.83
C VAL A 128 13.16 -2.59 8.50
N GLU A 129 13.25 -2.63 9.82
CA GLU A 129 13.59 -3.83 10.59
C GLU A 129 12.53 -4.91 10.46
N LEU A 130 11.25 -4.54 10.51
CA LEU A 130 10.13 -5.45 10.25
C LEU A 130 10.25 -6.10 8.87
N ARG A 131 10.50 -5.31 7.81
CA ARG A 131 10.67 -5.83 6.45
C ARG A 131 11.82 -6.83 6.35
N LYS A 132 12.94 -6.55 7.04
CA LYS A 132 14.09 -7.47 7.13
C LYS A 132 13.72 -8.76 7.88
N ARG A 133 13.06 -8.65 9.03
CA ARG A 133 12.66 -9.79 9.87
C ARG A 133 11.71 -10.74 9.14
N LEU A 134 10.77 -10.19 8.37
CA LEU A 134 9.82 -10.96 7.57
C LEU A 134 10.41 -11.51 6.26
N ASN A 135 11.69 -11.21 5.97
CA ASN A 135 12.40 -11.65 4.76
C ASN A 135 11.60 -11.36 3.47
N CYS A 136 11.03 -10.15 3.38
CA CYS A 136 10.15 -9.78 2.28
C CYS A 136 10.93 -9.64 0.96
N LYS A 137 10.25 -9.90 -0.14
CA LYS A 137 10.76 -9.72 -1.51
C LYS A 137 11.00 -8.24 -1.83
N SER A 138 11.71 -7.99 -2.93
CA SER A 138 11.92 -6.64 -3.47
C SER A 138 10.65 -6.09 -4.13
N PHE A 139 10.58 -4.76 -4.27
CA PHE A 139 9.49 -4.13 -4.99
C PHE A 139 9.51 -4.49 -6.48
N LYS A 140 10.70 -4.71 -7.04
CA LYS A 140 10.85 -5.28 -8.39
C LYS A 140 10.10 -6.61 -8.52
N TRP A 141 10.26 -7.52 -7.56
CA TRP A 141 9.54 -8.80 -7.58
C TRP A 141 8.02 -8.59 -7.55
N TYR A 142 7.53 -7.62 -6.76
CA TYR A 142 6.10 -7.28 -6.75
C TYR A 142 5.63 -6.79 -8.12
N LEU A 143 6.36 -5.89 -8.78
CA LEU A 143 6.00 -5.42 -10.11
C LEU A 143 6.04 -6.54 -11.16
N ASP A 144 7.05 -7.41 -11.12
CA ASP A 144 7.20 -8.49 -12.10
C ASP A 144 6.13 -9.59 -11.93
N ASN A 145 5.70 -9.89 -10.70
CA ASN A 145 4.88 -11.08 -10.40
C ASN A 145 3.43 -10.75 -10.02
N ILE A 146 3.18 -9.59 -9.42
CA ILE A 146 1.88 -9.22 -8.85
C ILE A 146 1.19 -8.15 -9.67
N TYR A 147 1.93 -7.16 -10.18
CA TYR A 147 1.35 -6.09 -10.99
C TYR A 147 2.14 -5.78 -12.29
N PRO A 148 2.35 -6.77 -13.17
CA PRO A 148 3.16 -6.58 -14.38
C PRO A 148 2.57 -5.57 -15.37
N GLU A 149 1.24 -5.44 -15.39
CA GLU A 149 0.52 -4.52 -16.29
C GLU A 149 0.90 -3.05 -16.06
N ILE A 150 1.28 -2.67 -14.83
CA ILE A 150 1.67 -1.28 -14.54
C ILE A 150 2.99 -0.89 -15.22
N ILE A 151 3.90 -1.86 -15.43
CA ILE A 151 5.18 -1.62 -16.10
C ILE A 151 4.94 -1.25 -17.57
N CYS A 152 3.95 -1.89 -18.21
CA CYS A 152 3.55 -1.55 -19.58
C CYS A 152 3.11 -0.07 -19.67
N CYS A 153 2.30 0.39 -18.72
CA CYS A 153 1.88 1.79 -18.64
C CYS A 153 3.02 2.75 -18.30
N LEU A 154 3.98 2.37 -17.45
CA LEU A 154 5.12 3.21 -17.11
C LEU A 154 6.09 3.42 -18.29
N ASN A 155 6.32 2.37 -19.08
CA ASN A 155 7.18 2.43 -20.27
C ASN A 155 6.55 3.17 -21.45
N SER A 156 5.24 3.45 -21.39
CA SER A 156 4.52 4.24 -22.39
C SER A 156 4.34 5.70 -21.98
N LEU A 157 4.81 6.11 -20.80
CA LEU A 157 4.90 7.52 -20.43
C LEU A 157 6.14 8.15 -21.10
N PRO A 158 6.00 9.34 -21.73
CA PRO A 158 7.16 10.04 -22.26
C PRO A 158 8.16 10.34 -21.12
N PRO A 159 9.47 10.29 -21.39
CA PRO A 159 10.48 10.65 -20.39
C PRO A 159 10.20 12.08 -19.89
N ALA A 160 10.22 12.26 -18.58
CA ALA A 160 10.10 13.59 -17.98
C ALA A 160 11.24 14.48 -18.50
N HIS A 161 10.87 15.57 -19.17
CA HIS A 161 11.79 16.61 -19.65
C HIS A 161 12.27 17.50 -18.50
#